data_AF-A0A7C3Z9V1-F1
#
_entry.id   AF-A0A7C3Z9V1-F1
#
_cell.length_a   1.000
_cell.length_b   1.000
_cell.length_c   1.000
_cell.angle_alpha   90.00
_cell.angle_beta   90.00
_cell.angle_gamma   90.00
#
_symmetry.space_group_name_H-M   'P 1'
#
loop_
_entity.id
_entity.type
_entity.pdbx_description
1 polymer ?
#
loop_
_entity_poly.entity_id
_entity_poly.type
_entity_poly.pdbx_seq_one_letter_code
_entity_poly.pdbx_strand_id
1 'polypeptide(L)'
;MGGSYTNQTKPDEEHSMRGVSLKILTLALTFILTAMAGLALAGSPTEAVKGTVDEVIRLLSNPALKDPSQKSRILRQVRQVVDRRFDYEEMAKRTLPNWNRLNASQRREFVTLFSELLATSYADKLAKYSGEKVAYQGDRMDGDVAEVDTVLLRRNDRIPINYRLINKSDWAVYDVVIEGVSLVNNYRSQFTRVIGESSYEDLVRRLQNKVEEQRRAGSL
;
A
#
# COMPACT_ATOMS: atom_id res chain seq x y z
N MET A 1 16.77 -33.01 84.36
CA MET A 1 18.21 -33.18 84.10
C MET A 1 18.46 -32.58 82.72
N GLY A 2 19.00 -31.38 82.54
CA GLY A 2 20.13 -30.77 83.23
C GLY A 2 21.37 -30.96 82.36
N GLY A 3 21.79 -29.92 81.62
CA GLY A 3 23.00 -29.98 80.79
C GLY A 3 23.09 -28.83 79.79
N SER A 4 23.54 -27.66 80.26
CA SER A 4 24.01 -26.54 79.45
C SER A 4 25.46 -26.74 79.05
N TYR A 5 25.87 -26.46 77.80
CA TYR A 5 27.24 -26.00 77.47
C TYR A 5 27.25 -25.15 76.18
N THR A 6 27.49 -23.84 76.40
CA THR A 6 28.42 -22.93 75.70
C THR A 6 28.54 -22.90 74.17
N ASN A 7 27.92 -21.87 73.61
CA ASN A 7 28.49 -20.76 72.82
C ASN A 7 29.77 -21.00 71.99
N GLN A 8 29.69 -20.80 70.67
CA GLN A 8 30.78 -20.18 69.92
C GLN A 8 30.24 -19.39 68.72
N THR A 9 30.29 -18.07 68.84
CA THR A 9 30.13 -17.07 67.79
C THR A 9 31.22 -17.20 66.73
N LYS A 10 30.84 -17.27 65.45
CA LYS A 10 31.71 -17.04 64.28
C LYS A 10 31.19 -15.80 63.55
N PRO A 11 32.07 -14.88 63.08
CA PRO A 11 31.70 -13.51 62.77
C PRO A 11 31.08 -13.37 61.37
N ASP A 12 30.28 -12.32 61.28
CA ASP A 12 29.75 -11.61 60.12
C ASP A 12 30.47 -11.86 58.77
N GLU A 13 29.78 -12.55 57.86
CA GLU A 13 29.97 -12.41 56.42
C GLU A 13 28.72 -11.76 55.82
N GLU A 14 28.44 -10.51 56.22
CA GLU A 14 27.53 -9.63 55.48
C GLU A 14 28.28 -9.02 54.27
N HIS A 15 28.78 -9.87 53.36
CA HIS A 15 29.40 -9.42 52.12
C HIS A 15 28.48 -9.64 50.91
N SER A 16 27.86 -8.54 50.49
CA SER A 16 27.66 -8.22 49.07
C SER A 16 26.63 -9.04 48.28
N MET A 17 25.38 -9.11 48.74
CA MET A 17 24.23 -9.51 47.88
C MET A 17 23.29 -8.36 47.49
N ARG A 18 23.55 -7.12 47.93
CA ARG A 18 22.74 -5.96 47.56
C ARG A 18 23.04 -5.43 46.15
N GLY A 19 24.23 -5.72 45.60
CA GLY A 19 24.62 -5.26 44.25
C GLY A 19 24.25 -6.22 43.11
N VAL A 20 24.11 -7.51 43.37
CA VAL A 20 23.79 -8.52 42.34
C VAL A 20 22.29 -8.57 42.08
N SER A 21 21.46 -8.48 43.13
CA SER A 21 20.00 -8.47 43.01
C SER A 21 19.46 -7.26 42.23
N LEU A 22 20.12 -6.11 42.33
CA LEU A 22 19.71 -4.91 41.57
C LEU A 22 20.13 -5.01 40.09
N LYS A 23 21.32 -5.56 39.80
CA LYS A 23 21.81 -5.73 38.42
C LYS A 23 21.04 -6.79 37.61
N ILE A 24 20.59 -7.87 38.25
CA ILE A 24 19.75 -8.90 37.61
C ILE A 24 18.34 -8.35 37.33
N LEU A 25 17.80 -7.51 38.21
CA LEU A 25 16.51 -6.84 38.01
C LEU A 25 16.55 -5.84 36.85
N THR A 26 17.64 -5.08 36.68
CA THR A 26 17.83 -4.20 35.52
C THR A 26 18.01 -4.98 34.22
N LEU A 27 18.71 -6.11 34.24
CA LEU A 27 18.92 -6.93 33.04
C LEU A 27 17.62 -7.62 32.58
N ALA A 28 16.78 -8.08 33.51
CA ALA A 28 15.46 -8.64 33.21
C ALA A 28 14.48 -7.57 32.67
N LEU A 29 14.52 -6.34 33.20
CA LEU A 29 13.69 -5.24 32.71
C LEU A 29 14.09 -4.77 31.30
N THR A 30 15.38 -4.87 30.96
CA THR A 30 15.89 -4.53 29.61
C THR A 30 15.56 -5.61 28.58
N PHE A 31 15.47 -6.89 29.00
CA PHE A 31 15.09 -8.00 28.13
C PHE A 31 13.59 -8.02 27.81
N ILE A 32 12.74 -7.54 28.73
CA ILE A 32 11.28 -7.40 28.49
C ILE A 32 10.99 -6.21 27.55
N LEU A 33 11.76 -5.12 27.63
CA LEU A 33 11.58 -3.96 26.73
C LEU A 33 11.99 -4.23 25.28
N THR A 34 12.91 -5.17 25.03
CA THR A 34 13.34 -5.54 23.66
C THR A 34 12.44 -6.58 22.99
N ALA A 35 11.62 -7.31 23.75
CA ALA A 35 10.61 -8.22 23.21
C ALA A 35 9.34 -7.51 22.71
N MET A 36 9.17 -6.22 23.02
CA MET A 36 8.13 -5.33 22.46
C MET A 36 8.68 -4.43 21.33
N ALA A 37 9.76 -4.81 20.67
CA ALA A 37 10.01 -4.33 19.31
C ALA A 37 8.89 -4.91 18.43
N GLY A 38 7.77 -4.18 18.38
CA GLY A 38 6.52 -4.65 17.84
C GLY A 38 6.69 -5.31 16.49
N LEU A 39 6.14 -6.50 16.35
CA LEU A 39 5.43 -6.84 15.13
C LEU A 39 4.49 -5.66 14.89
N ALA A 40 4.90 -4.73 14.04
CA ALA A 40 3.97 -3.82 13.41
C ALA A 40 3.01 -4.74 12.66
N LEU A 41 1.91 -5.11 13.31
CA LEU A 41 0.80 -5.75 12.66
C LEU A 41 0.39 -4.74 11.60
N ALA A 42 0.80 -5.00 10.35
CA ALA A 42 0.25 -4.29 9.22
C ALA A 42 -1.27 -4.34 9.39
N GLY A 43 -1.92 -3.17 9.36
CA GLY A 43 -3.37 -3.08 9.54
C GLY A 43 -4.10 -4.02 8.59
N SER A 44 -5.36 -4.30 8.85
CA SER A 44 -6.16 -5.16 7.97
C SER A 44 -6.15 -4.64 6.52
N PRO A 45 -6.33 -5.50 5.49
CA PRO A 45 -6.44 -5.05 4.10
C PRO A 45 -7.50 -3.96 3.92
N THR A 46 -8.65 -4.10 4.60
CA THR A 46 -9.71 -3.09 4.60
C THR A 46 -9.23 -1.76 5.17
N GLU A 47 -8.53 -1.73 6.31
CA GLU A 47 -7.99 -0.49 6.89
C GLU A 47 -6.94 0.17 5.99
N ALA A 48 -6.09 -0.63 5.34
CA ALA A 48 -5.10 -0.16 4.39
C ALA A 48 -5.73 0.57 3.20
N VAL A 49 -6.74 -0.04 2.57
CA VAL A 49 -7.52 0.59 1.48
C VAL A 49 -8.27 1.81 2.00
N LYS A 50 -8.96 1.68 3.15
CA LYS A 50 -9.77 2.75 3.72
C LYS A 50 -8.96 3.99 4.04
N GLY A 51 -7.80 3.84 4.66
CA GLY A 51 -6.91 4.97 4.95
C GLY A 51 -6.50 5.74 3.69
N THR A 52 -6.16 5.02 2.62
CA THR A 52 -5.82 5.63 1.33
C THR A 52 -7.02 6.33 0.69
N VAL A 53 -8.18 5.68 0.61
CA VAL A 53 -9.40 6.24 0.01
C VAL A 53 -9.89 7.47 0.78
N ASP A 54 -9.87 7.43 2.11
CA ASP A 54 -10.30 8.55 2.96
C ASP A 54 -9.37 9.76 2.77
N GLU A 55 -8.06 9.56 2.64
CA GLU A 55 -7.10 10.64 2.37
C GLU A 55 -7.32 11.24 0.98
N VAL A 56 -7.59 10.42 -0.04
CA VAL A 56 -7.95 10.89 -1.39
C VAL A 56 -9.24 11.70 -1.36
N ILE A 57 -10.30 11.18 -0.72
CA ILE A 57 -11.59 11.88 -0.58
C ILE A 57 -11.41 13.22 0.13
N ARG A 58 -10.59 13.28 1.19
CA ARG A 58 -10.28 14.53 1.91
C ARG A 58 -9.64 15.56 0.98
N LEU A 59 -8.69 15.15 0.13
CA LEU A 59 -8.04 16.04 -0.84
C LEU A 59 -9.02 16.51 -1.91
N LEU A 60 -9.84 15.61 -2.46
CA LEU A 60 -10.83 15.92 -3.49
C LEU A 60 -12.01 16.75 -2.97
N SER A 61 -12.32 16.66 -1.68
CA SER A 61 -13.35 17.47 -1.03
C SER A 61 -12.89 18.91 -0.74
N ASN A 62 -11.61 19.24 -1.00
CA ASN A 62 -11.11 20.60 -0.82
C ASN A 62 -11.80 21.57 -1.81
N PRO A 63 -12.51 22.62 -1.34
CA PRO A 63 -13.19 23.57 -2.23
C PRO A 63 -12.26 24.24 -3.25
N ALA A 64 -10.97 24.36 -2.93
CA ALA A 64 -9.95 24.88 -3.82
C ALA A 64 -9.77 24.04 -5.10
N LEU A 65 -10.29 22.80 -5.17
CA LEU A 65 -10.28 22.01 -6.40
C LEU A 65 -11.02 22.70 -7.56
N LYS A 66 -11.96 23.60 -7.27
CA LYS A 66 -12.69 24.40 -8.26
C LYS A 66 -11.84 25.49 -8.90
N ASP A 67 -10.74 25.88 -8.26
CA ASP A 67 -9.78 26.85 -8.79
C ASP A 67 -8.78 26.12 -9.73
N PRO A 68 -8.74 26.46 -11.03
CA PRO A 68 -7.80 25.86 -11.96
C PRO A 68 -6.33 25.96 -11.52
N SER A 69 -5.94 27.01 -10.81
CA SER A 69 -4.57 27.21 -10.31
C SER A 69 -4.20 26.23 -9.20
N GLN A 70 -5.18 25.75 -8.44
CA GLN A 70 -5.00 24.81 -7.33
C GLN A 70 -5.27 23.37 -7.73
N LYS A 71 -6.10 23.16 -8.76
CA LYS A 71 -6.52 21.84 -9.23
C LYS A 71 -5.33 20.92 -9.48
N SER A 72 -4.34 21.33 -10.28
CA SER A 72 -3.16 20.51 -10.57
C SER A 72 -2.36 20.17 -9.31
N ARG A 73 -2.26 21.11 -8.36
CA ARG A 73 -1.57 20.85 -7.08
C ARG A 73 -2.28 19.76 -6.27
N ILE A 74 -3.60 19.84 -6.15
CA ILE A 74 -4.41 18.86 -5.41
C ILE A 74 -4.35 17.49 -6.11
N LEU A 75 -4.45 17.43 -7.43
CA LEU A 75 -4.34 16.18 -8.18
C LEU A 75 -2.96 15.53 -8.04
N ARG A 76 -1.88 16.31 -7.97
CA ARG A 76 -0.55 15.78 -7.63
C ARG A 76 -0.48 15.20 -6.22
N GLN A 77 -1.11 15.83 -5.24
CA GLN A 77 -1.19 15.29 -3.88
C GLN A 77 -1.99 13.98 -3.85
N VAL A 78 -3.12 13.93 -4.55
CA VAL A 78 -3.92 12.69 -4.70
C VAL A 78 -3.06 11.59 -5.31
N ARG A 79 -2.31 11.89 -6.38
CA ARG A 79 -1.39 10.94 -6.99
C ARG A 79 -0.35 10.41 -5.99
N GLN A 80 0.27 11.28 -5.20
CA GLN A 80 1.21 10.85 -4.16
C GLN A 80 0.60 9.89 -3.13
N VAL A 81 -0.67 10.11 -2.75
CA VAL A 81 -1.38 9.23 -1.82
C VAL A 81 -1.62 7.86 -2.45
N VAL A 82 -2.07 7.84 -3.71
CA VAL A 82 -2.31 6.61 -4.47
C VAL A 82 -1.00 5.85 -4.69
N ASP A 83 0.07 6.53 -5.08
CA ASP A 83 1.37 5.92 -5.38
C ASP A 83 1.97 5.18 -4.17
N ARG A 84 1.62 5.58 -2.93
CA ARG A 84 2.06 4.86 -1.71
C ARG A 84 1.35 3.52 -1.50
N ARG A 85 0.15 3.35 -2.05
CA ARG A 85 -0.67 2.15 -1.84
C ARG A 85 -0.60 1.18 -3.02
N PHE A 86 -0.18 1.63 -4.19
CA PHE A 86 -0.22 0.83 -5.42
C PHE A 86 1.17 0.24 -5.75
N ASP A 87 1.20 -1.06 -6.01
CA ASP A 87 2.40 -1.76 -6.50
C ASP A 87 2.39 -1.80 -8.03
N TYR A 88 2.84 -0.72 -8.65
CA TYR A 88 2.85 -0.61 -10.11
C TYR A 88 3.77 -1.63 -10.79
N GLU A 89 4.80 -2.14 -10.09
CA GLU A 89 5.65 -3.20 -10.63
C GLU A 89 4.88 -4.52 -10.70
N GLU A 90 4.15 -4.88 -9.65
CA GLU A 90 3.30 -6.07 -9.64
C GLU A 90 2.17 -5.96 -10.67
N MET A 91 1.54 -4.78 -10.78
CA MET A 91 0.55 -4.50 -11.83
C MET A 91 1.14 -4.70 -13.23
N ALA A 92 2.29 -4.08 -13.51
CA ALA A 92 2.96 -4.16 -14.80
C ALA A 92 3.35 -5.60 -15.15
N LYS A 93 3.95 -6.32 -14.20
CA LYS A 93 4.34 -7.73 -14.34
C LYS A 93 3.16 -8.62 -14.71
N ARG A 94 2.00 -8.44 -14.06
CA ARG A 94 0.78 -9.22 -14.34
C ARG A 94 0.11 -8.85 -15.66
N THR A 95 0.32 -7.61 -16.10
CA THR A 95 -0.25 -7.10 -17.35
C THR A 95 0.54 -7.58 -18.57
N LEU A 96 1.85 -7.80 -18.46
CA LEU A 96 2.71 -8.08 -19.61
C LEU A 96 3.05 -9.60 -19.77
N PRO A 97 2.64 -10.28 -20.87
CA PRO A 97 2.79 -11.73 -21.03
C PRO A 97 4.24 -12.24 -21.10
N ASN A 98 5.22 -11.38 -21.40
CA ASN A 98 6.63 -11.74 -21.54
C ASN A 98 7.56 -10.96 -20.59
N TRP A 99 7.04 -10.51 -19.43
CA TRP A 99 7.78 -9.71 -18.46
C TRP A 99 9.20 -10.24 -18.14
N ASN A 100 9.35 -11.56 -17.99
CA ASN A 100 10.61 -12.18 -17.63
C ASN A 100 11.70 -12.05 -18.70
N ARG A 101 11.33 -11.78 -19.97
CA ARG A 101 12.28 -11.56 -21.06
C ARG A 101 12.85 -10.14 -21.10
N LEU A 102 12.21 -9.20 -20.42
CA LEU A 102 12.68 -7.82 -20.35
C LEU A 102 13.89 -7.71 -19.43
N ASN A 103 14.85 -6.87 -19.82
CA ASN A 103 15.93 -6.45 -18.95
C ASN A 103 15.46 -5.40 -17.92
N ALA A 104 16.30 -5.08 -16.92
CA ALA A 104 15.95 -4.17 -15.84
C ALA A 104 15.60 -2.74 -16.33
N SER A 105 16.23 -2.26 -17.42
CA SER A 105 15.90 -0.95 -17.99
C SER A 105 14.51 -0.95 -18.61
N GLN A 106 14.21 -1.97 -19.42
CA GLN A 106 12.90 -2.12 -20.07
C GLN A 106 11.77 -2.26 -19.05
N ARG A 107 11.98 -3.02 -17.97
CA ARG A 107 11.01 -3.15 -16.87
C ARG A 107 10.70 -1.81 -16.22
N ARG A 108 11.74 -1.03 -15.87
CA ARG A 108 11.58 0.31 -15.26
C ARG A 108 10.87 1.28 -16.19
N GLU A 109 11.23 1.28 -17.47
CA GLU A 109 10.58 2.12 -18.48
C GLU A 109 9.09 1.78 -18.59
N PHE A 110 8.76 0.49 -18.73
CA PHE A 110 7.39 0.05 -18.84
C PHE A 110 6.57 0.36 -17.59
N VAL A 111 7.11 0.14 -16.39
CA VAL A 111 6.43 0.49 -15.12
C VAL A 111 6.14 1.98 -15.06
N THR A 112 7.09 2.82 -15.46
CA THR A 112 6.90 4.28 -15.52
C THR A 112 5.78 4.65 -16.49
N LEU A 113 5.82 4.12 -17.71
CA LEU A 113 4.81 4.42 -18.72
C LEU A 113 3.42 3.92 -18.33
N PHE A 114 3.35 2.73 -17.73
CA PHE A 114 2.08 2.14 -17.31
C PHE A 114 1.47 2.87 -16.11
N SER A 115 2.28 3.27 -15.13
CA SER A 115 1.78 4.07 -13.99
C SER A 115 1.30 5.45 -14.44
N GLU A 116 2.02 6.10 -15.37
CA GLU A 116 1.55 7.35 -15.99
C GLU A 116 0.22 7.15 -16.72
N LEU A 117 0.11 6.11 -17.56
CA LEU A 117 -1.14 5.79 -18.27
C LEU A 117 -2.31 5.60 -17.30
N LEU A 118 -2.11 4.89 -16.19
CA LEU A 118 -3.15 4.69 -15.18
C LEU A 118 -3.51 6.02 -14.52
N ALA A 119 -2.52 6.78 -14.04
CA ALA A 119 -2.76 8.07 -13.39
C ALA A 119 -3.58 9.01 -14.30
N THR A 120 -3.22 9.14 -15.56
CA THR A 120 -3.91 10.00 -16.52
C THR A 120 -5.28 9.47 -16.92
N SER A 121 -5.45 8.15 -17.09
CA SER A 121 -6.73 7.55 -17.49
C SER A 121 -7.83 7.73 -16.43
N TYR A 122 -7.46 7.97 -15.17
CA TYR A 122 -8.40 8.12 -14.06
C TYR A 122 -8.37 9.51 -13.40
N ALA A 123 -7.39 10.38 -13.69
CA ALA A 123 -7.30 11.74 -13.17
C ALA A 123 -8.59 12.55 -13.40
N ASP A 124 -9.15 12.51 -14.61
CA ASP A 124 -10.38 13.23 -14.94
C ASP A 124 -11.60 12.72 -14.16
N LYS A 125 -11.64 11.43 -13.83
CA LYS A 125 -12.72 10.85 -13.02
C LYS A 125 -12.60 11.32 -11.58
N LEU A 126 -11.39 11.34 -11.01
CA LEU A 126 -11.13 11.84 -9.65
C LEU A 126 -11.42 13.35 -9.55
N ALA A 127 -11.05 14.13 -10.56
CA ALA A 127 -11.34 15.57 -10.60
C ALA A 127 -12.84 15.91 -10.68
N LYS A 128 -13.69 14.95 -11.08
CA LYS A 128 -15.15 15.08 -11.11
C LYS A 128 -15.84 14.61 -9.84
N TYR A 129 -15.08 14.29 -8.78
CA TYR A 129 -15.62 13.94 -7.48
C TYR A 129 -16.65 14.98 -7.02
N SER A 130 -17.80 14.49 -6.58
CA SER A 130 -19.00 15.28 -6.30
C SER A 130 -19.61 14.98 -4.93
N GLY A 131 -18.85 14.31 -4.05
CA GLY A 131 -19.30 13.93 -2.71
C GLY A 131 -19.71 12.46 -2.59
N GLU A 132 -19.24 11.60 -3.50
CA GLU A 132 -19.50 10.17 -3.45
C GLU A 132 -18.96 9.55 -2.15
N LYS A 133 -19.70 8.58 -1.60
CA LYS A 133 -19.27 7.83 -0.40
C LYS A 133 -18.77 6.46 -0.81
N VAL A 134 -17.85 5.89 -0.04
CA VAL A 134 -17.41 4.51 -0.23
C VAL A 134 -17.91 3.66 0.92
N ALA A 135 -18.64 2.60 0.60
CA ALA A 135 -19.05 1.56 1.55
C ALA A 135 -18.09 0.37 1.44
N TYR A 136 -17.57 -0.09 2.57
CA TYR A 136 -16.70 -1.26 2.66
C TYR A 136 -17.55 -2.46 3.04
N GLN A 137 -17.52 -3.52 2.24
CA GLN A 137 -18.35 -4.71 2.41
C GLN A 137 -17.62 -5.84 3.12
N GLY A 138 -16.30 -5.70 3.29
CA GLY A 138 -15.42 -6.66 3.96
C GLY A 138 -14.21 -6.99 3.09
N ASP A 139 -13.35 -7.85 3.62
CA ASP A 139 -12.22 -8.41 2.88
C ASP A 139 -12.14 -9.92 3.01
N ARG A 140 -11.49 -10.54 2.01
CA ARG A 140 -11.15 -11.96 1.97
C ARG A 140 -9.64 -12.08 1.82
N MET A 141 -8.99 -12.86 2.68
CA MET A 141 -7.56 -13.11 2.64
C MET A 141 -7.25 -14.55 2.22
N ASP A 142 -6.18 -14.73 1.47
CA ASP A 142 -5.60 -16.03 1.09
C ASP A 142 -4.06 -15.90 1.09
N GLY A 143 -3.41 -16.36 2.18
CA GLY A 143 -1.98 -16.17 2.38
C GLY A 143 -1.57 -14.69 2.35
N ASP A 144 -0.66 -14.35 1.44
CA ASP A 144 -0.13 -12.99 1.27
C ASP A 144 -0.99 -12.13 0.34
N VAL A 145 -2.15 -12.61 -0.12
CA VAL A 145 -3.07 -11.82 -0.95
C VAL A 145 -4.41 -11.58 -0.26
N ALA A 146 -5.06 -10.49 -0.62
CA ALA A 146 -6.38 -10.14 -0.14
C ALA A 146 -7.23 -9.50 -1.25
N GLU A 147 -8.55 -9.58 -1.12
CA GLU A 147 -9.52 -8.80 -1.90
C GLU A 147 -10.43 -8.03 -0.95
N VAL A 148 -10.49 -6.71 -1.11
CA VAL A 148 -11.36 -5.80 -0.33
C VAL A 148 -12.51 -5.39 -1.21
N ASP A 149 -13.73 -5.76 -0.81
CA ASP A 149 -14.96 -5.44 -1.54
C ASP A 149 -15.47 -4.06 -1.14
N THR A 150 -15.63 -3.15 -2.10
CA THR A 150 -16.19 -1.81 -1.84
C THR A 150 -17.25 -1.41 -2.86
N VAL A 151 -18.10 -0.47 -2.48
CA VAL A 151 -19.11 0.12 -3.35
C VAL A 151 -19.03 1.64 -3.25
N LEU A 152 -18.81 2.29 -4.39
CA LEU A 152 -18.95 3.73 -4.53
C LEU A 152 -20.44 4.08 -4.65
N LEU A 153 -20.94 4.89 -3.72
CA LEU A 153 -22.32 5.32 -3.62
C LEU A 153 -22.47 6.73 -4.21
N ARG A 154 -23.28 6.82 -5.27
CA ARG A 154 -23.78 8.07 -5.88
C ARG A 154 -25.28 8.20 -5.61
N ARG A 155 -25.86 9.38 -5.86
CA ARG A 155 -27.29 9.66 -5.56
C ARG A 155 -28.25 8.58 -6.09
N ASN A 156 -28.02 8.07 -7.29
CA ASN A 156 -28.90 7.07 -7.94
C ASN A 156 -28.11 5.86 -8.49
N ASP A 157 -26.88 5.64 -8.03
CA ASP A 157 -26.01 4.63 -8.62
C ASP A 157 -25.06 4.02 -7.58
N ARG A 158 -24.71 2.75 -7.78
CA ARG A 158 -23.86 1.95 -6.89
C ARG A 158 -22.87 1.19 -7.74
N ILE A 159 -21.60 1.59 -7.66
CA ILE A 159 -20.54 1.05 -8.52
C ILE A 159 -19.63 0.17 -7.65
N PRO A 160 -19.63 -1.16 -7.82
CA PRO A 160 -18.67 -2.03 -7.15
C PRO A 160 -17.25 -1.73 -7.61
N ILE A 161 -16.34 -1.54 -6.65
CA ILE A 161 -14.92 -1.31 -6.86
C ILE A 161 -14.16 -2.17 -5.86
N ASN A 162 -13.63 -3.30 -6.31
CA ASN A 162 -12.88 -4.21 -5.44
C ASN A 162 -11.39 -4.01 -5.64
N TYR A 163 -10.63 -4.08 -4.55
CA TYR A 163 -9.19 -3.91 -4.56
C TYR A 163 -8.52 -5.24 -4.26
N ARG A 164 -7.58 -5.66 -5.11
CA ARG A 164 -6.75 -6.84 -4.84
C ARG A 164 -5.39 -6.40 -4.35
N LEU A 165 -4.99 -6.93 -3.21
CA LEU A 165 -3.80 -6.52 -2.49
C LEU A 165 -2.84 -7.69 -2.30
N ILE A 166 -1.55 -7.37 -2.26
CA ILE A 166 -0.46 -8.28 -1.92
C ILE A 166 0.29 -7.70 -0.73
N ASN A 167 0.62 -8.52 0.25
CA ASN A 167 1.42 -8.13 1.40
C ASN A 167 2.90 -8.37 1.09
N LYS A 168 3.70 -7.31 1.02
CA LYS A 168 5.17 -7.38 0.84
C LYS A 168 5.97 -6.82 2.03
N SER A 169 5.27 -6.24 3.00
CA SER A 169 5.72 -5.56 4.24
C SER A 169 4.56 -4.67 4.74
N ASP A 170 3.75 -4.19 3.80
CA ASP A 170 2.44 -3.59 3.97
C ASP A 170 1.55 -4.02 2.79
N TRP A 171 0.23 -3.85 2.90
CA TRP A 171 -0.73 -4.20 1.87
C TRP A 171 -0.64 -3.26 0.67
N ALA A 172 -0.19 -3.75 -0.48
CA ALA A 172 -0.13 -2.97 -1.71
C ALA A 172 -1.16 -3.45 -2.72
N VAL A 173 -1.91 -2.52 -3.32
CA VAL A 173 -2.88 -2.80 -4.37
C VAL A 173 -2.14 -3.17 -5.65
N TYR A 174 -2.43 -4.35 -6.19
CA TYR A 174 -1.90 -4.81 -7.49
C TYR A 174 -2.97 -4.96 -8.56
N ASP A 175 -4.25 -4.79 -8.25
CA ASP A 175 -5.34 -4.75 -9.22
C ASP A 175 -6.57 -4.06 -8.63
N VAL A 176 -7.38 -3.47 -9.51
CA VAL A 176 -8.68 -2.89 -9.17
C VAL A 176 -9.72 -3.51 -10.10
N VAL A 177 -10.83 -3.96 -9.54
CA VAL A 177 -11.95 -4.57 -10.28
C VAL A 177 -13.13 -3.61 -10.21
N ILE A 178 -13.44 -2.95 -11.32
CA ILE A 178 -14.54 -1.99 -11.41
C ILE A 178 -15.67 -2.67 -12.17
N GLU A 179 -16.85 -2.79 -11.55
CA GLU A 179 -18.02 -3.45 -12.15
C GLU A 179 -17.69 -4.85 -12.72
N GLY A 180 -16.86 -5.61 -12.00
CA GLY A 180 -16.41 -6.94 -12.42
C GLY A 180 -15.25 -6.96 -13.42
N VAL A 181 -14.79 -5.81 -13.91
CA VAL A 181 -13.69 -5.70 -14.87
C VAL A 181 -12.38 -5.35 -14.16
N SER A 182 -11.45 -6.31 -14.15
CA SER A 182 -10.08 -6.11 -13.66
C SER A 182 -9.29 -5.19 -14.58
N LEU A 183 -8.65 -4.16 -14.01
CA LEU A 183 -7.78 -3.25 -14.75
C LEU A 183 -6.59 -3.99 -15.35
N VAL A 184 -5.92 -4.83 -14.55
CA VAL A 184 -4.76 -5.61 -15.00
C VAL A 184 -5.14 -6.54 -16.15
N ASN A 185 -6.24 -7.29 -16.04
CA ASN A 185 -6.64 -8.22 -17.10
C ASN A 185 -7.11 -7.50 -18.37
N ASN A 186 -7.78 -6.36 -18.22
CA ASN A 186 -8.18 -5.52 -19.35
C ASN A 186 -6.96 -5.04 -20.14
N TYR A 187 -5.96 -4.45 -19.47
CA TYR A 187 -4.74 -4.02 -20.15
C TYR A 187 -3.91 -5.19 -20.66
N ARG A 188 -3.87 -6.33 -19.95
CA ARG A 188 -3.19 -7.54 -20.42
C ARG A 188 -3.72 -7.98 -21.78
N SER A 189 -5.03 -7.98 -21.93
CA SER A 189 -5.68 -8.37 -23.19
C SER A 189 -5.31 -7.41 -24.32
N GLN A 190 -5.31 -6.10 -24.05
CA GLN A 190 -4.91 -5.08 -25.02
C GLN A 190 -3.44 -5.18 -25.41
N PHE A 191 -2.54 -5.32 -24.42
CA PHE A 191 -1.09 -5.39 -24.67
C PHE A 191 -0.71 -6.69 -25.37
N THR A 192 -1.35 -7.80 -25.02
CA THR A 192 -1.16 -9.09 -25.72
C THR A 192 -1.52 -8.95 -27.20
N ARG A 193 -2.63 -8.26 -27.51
CA ARG A 193 -3.03 -8.01 -28.91
C ARG A 193 -2.00 -7.18 -29.64
N VAL A 194 -1.57 -6.03 -29.08
CA VAL A 194 -0.57 -5.16 -29.72
C VAL A 194 0.75 -5.89 -29.96
N ILE A 195 1.21 -6.69 -28.98
CA ILE A 195 2.45 -7.46 -29.11
C ILE A 195 2.32 -8.57 -30.15
N GLY A 196 1.16 -9.23 -30.22
CA GLY A 196 0.89 -10.28 -31.20
C GLY A 196 0.75 -9.78 -32.63
N GLU A 197 0.20 -8.57 -32.81
CA GLU A 197 0.04 -7.93 -34.13
C GLU A 197 1.30 -7.19 -34.58
N SER A 198 2.08 -6.65 -33.65
CA SER A 198 3.26 -5.83 -33.91
C SER A 198 4.47 -6.31 -33.09
N SER A 199 4.83 -5.61 -32.01
CA SER A 199 5.99 -5.91 -31.18
C SER A 199 5.88 -5.24 -29.81
N TYR A 200 6.80 -5.59 -28.89
CA TYR A 200 6.93 -4.90 -27.61
C TYR A 200 7.34 -3.44 -27.78
N GLU A 201 8.24 -3.14 -28.71
CA GLU A 201 8.69 -1.78 -29.02
C GLU A 201 7.52 -0.93 -29.54
N ASP A 202 6.61 -1.52 -30.31
CA ASP A 202 5.40 -0.82 -30.76
C ASP A 202 4.46 -0.49 -29.60
N LEU A 203 4.28 -1.44 -28.67
CA LEU A 203 3.53 -1.17 -27.44
C LEU A 203 4.15 0.01 -26.65
N VAL A 204 5.47 0.00 -26.44
CA VAL A 204 6.17 1.07 -25.72
C VAL A 204 5.98 2.43 -26.42
N ARG A 205 6.16 2.49 -27.74
CA ARG A 205 5.91 3.72 -28.52
C ARG A 205 4.48 4.23 -28.36
N ARG A 206 3.48 3.34 -28.45
CA ARG A 206 2.07 3.71 -28.25
C ARG A 206 1.81 4.27 -26.85
N LEU A 207 2.42 3.68 -25.83
CA LEU A 207 2.33 4.18 -24.45
C LEU A 207 2.98 5.56 -24.30
N GLN A 208 4.19 5.75 -24.84
CA GLN A 208 4.89 7.03 -24.83
C GLN A 208 4.04 8.14 -25.48
N ASN A 209 3.50 7.88 -26.68
CA ASN A 209 2.63 8.81 -27.38
C ASN A 209 1.38 9.15 -26.55
N LYS A 210 0.74 8.13 -25.95
CA LYS A 210 -0.46 8.33 -25.14
C LYS A 210 -0.20 9.20 -23.92
N VAL A 211 0.91 8.97 -23.23
CA VAL A 211 1.33 9.75 -22.05
C VAL A 211 1.68 11.20 -22.46
N GLU A 212 2.35 11.39 -23.59
CA GLU A 212 2.65 12.74 -24.11
C GLU A 212 1.39 13.52 -24.49
N GLU A 213 0.48 12.89 -25.24
CA GLU A 213 -0.81 13.50 -25.62
C GLU A 213 -1.58 13.99 -24.39
N GLN A 214 -1.64 13.17 -23.34
CA GLN A 214 -2.36 13.51 -22.11
C GLN A 214 -1.64 14.58 -21.29
N ARG A 215 -0.30 14.59 -21.27
CA ARG A 215 0.45 15.68 -20.63
C ARG A 215 0.19 17.02 -21.33
N ARG A 216 0.11 17.03 -22.66
CA ARG A 216 -0.23 18.24 -23.44
C ARG A 216 -1.66 18.71 -23.22
N ALA A 217 -2.59 17.80 -22.94
CA ALA A 217 -3.98 18.12 -22.64
C ALA A 217 -4.20 18.76 -21.25
N GLY A 218 -3.16 18.88 -20.41
CA GLY A 218 -3.25 19.54 -19.10
C GLY A 218 -3.92 18.72 -18.00
N SER A 219 -3.97 17.38 -18.16
CA SER A 219 -4.51 16.45 -17.16
C SER A 219 -3.56 16.18 -15.98
N LEU A 220 -2.42 16.89 -15.89
CA LEU A 220 -1.39 16.79 -14.84
C LEU A 220 -0.90 18.18 -14.39
#